data_AF-A0A0K0VF45-F1
#
_entry.id   AF-A0A0K0VF45-F1
#
_cell.length_a   1.000
_cell.length_b   1.000
_cell.length_c   1.000
_cell.angle_alpha   90.00
_cell.angle_beta   90.00
_cell.angle_gamma   90.00
#
_symmetry.space_group_name_H-M   'P 1'
#
loop_
_entity.id
_entity.type
_entity.pdbx_description
1 polymer ?
#
loop_
_entity_poly.entity_id
_entity_poly.type
_entity_poly.pdbx_seq_one_letter_code
_entity_poly.pdbx_strand_id
1 'polypeptide(L)'
;FDRVLKTDTTKTVDDMTAAPTTSNTQTTGIEGTNTTTATPRNNAAYGKHIHDAEWTTNAAYLALNIWDRFDVFCTLGASSGYFKAGSDAFSVVGLFGLHEIAVDKTYRPNVFLNQGVVELYTD
;
A
#
# COMPACT_ATOMS: atom_id res chain seq x y z
N PHE A 1 4.14 -18.88 -19.62
CA PHE A 1 3.75 -18.78 -18.20
C PHE A 1 3.84 -17.34 -17.80
N ASP A 2 2.72 -16.73 -17.43
CA ASP A 2 2.75 -15.43 -16.77
C ASP A 2 3.26 -15.64 -15.34
N ARG A 3 4.19 -14.80 -14.89
CA ARG A 3 4.78 -14.88 -13.56
C ARG A 3 4.22 -13.74 -12.73
N VAL A 4 3.44 -14.09 -11.71
CA VAL A 4 2.72 -13.12 -10.87
C VAL A 4 3.30 -13.14 -9.46
N LEU A 5 3.68 -11.96 -8.94
CA LEU A 5 4.10 -11.82 -7.56
C LEU A 5 2.85 -11.70 -6.67
N LYS A 6 2.68 -12.67 -5.77
CA LYS A 6 1.56 -12.69 -4.82
C LYS A 6 1.89 -11.80 -3.63
N THR A 7 0.94 -10.97 -3.23
CA THR A 7 1.04 -10.19 -1.99
C THR A 7 0.32 -10.93 -0.87
N ASP A 8 1.01 -11.17 0.24
CA ASP A 8 0.38 -11.67 1.46
C ASP A 8 0.03 -10.49 2.36
N THR A 9 -1.25 -10.15 2.42
CA THR A 9 -1.76 -9.05 3.24
C THR A 9 -2.91 -9.56 4.11
N THR A 10 -3.16 -8.88 5.23
CA THR A 10 -4.29 -9.25 6.11
C THR A 10 -5.62 -9.02 5.42
N LYS A 11 -6.63 -9.85 5.73
CA LYS A 11 -7.98 -9.73 5.15
C LYS A 11 -8.66 -8.41 5.54
N THR A 12 -8.43 -7.96 6.76
CA THR A 12 -8.92 -6.68 7.28
C THR A 12 -7.77 -5.82 7.78
N VAL A 13 -8.00 -4.51 7.76
CA VAL A 13 -7.22 -3.52 8.51
C VAL A 13 -8.09 -3.04 9.66
N ASP A 14 -7.66 -3.35 10.88
CA ASP A 14 -8.48 -3.15 12.08
C ASP A 14 -8.36 -1.72 12.64
N ASP A 15 -7.31 -0.98 12.25
CA ASP A 15 -6.96 0.33 12.81
C ASP A 15 -7.34 1.54 11.92
N MET A 16 -8.29 1.35 11.02
CA MET A 16 -8.86 2.44 10.21
C MET A 16 -10.14 2.98 10.85
N THR A 17 -10.54 4.19 10.52
CA THR A 17 -11.90 4.67 10.79
C THR A 17 -12.84 4.36 9.62
N ALA A 18 -14.13 4.59 9.82
CA ALA A 18 -15.15 4.45 8.78
C ALA A 18 -14.80 5.25 7.52
N ALA A 19 -15.23 4.75 6.36
CA ALA A 19 -15.06 5.48 5.10
C ALA A 19 -15.82 6.80 5.16
N PRO A 20 -15.27 7.88 4.59
CA PRO A 20 -16.05 9.09 4.32
C PRO A 20 -17.32 8.72 3.58
N THR A 21 -18.48 9.11 4.11
CA THR A 21 -19.73 9.03 3.37
C THR A 21 -19.75 10.18 2.38
N THR A 22 -20.05 9.87 1.11
CA THR A 22 -20.07 10.87 0.05
C THR A 22 -21.21 11.86 0.28
N SER A 23 -20.87 13.07 0.74
CA SER A 23 -21.59 14.26 0.32
C SER A 23 -20.71 14.98 -0.70
N ASN A 24 -21.18 15.10 -1.94
CA ASN A 24 -20.54 15.89 -3.00
C ASN A 24 -20.50 17.40 -2.68
N THR A 25 -20.92 17.78 -1.46
CA THR A 25 -20.97 19.14 -0.95
C THR A 25 -20.64 19.08 0.55
N GLN A 26 -19.35 18.99 0.87
CA GLN A 26 -18.87 19.29 2.22
C GLN A 26 -18.46 20.77 2.24
N THR A 27 -19.32 21.63 2.81
CA THR A 27 -19.02 23.05 3.03
C THR A 27 -17.88 23.23 4.04
N THR A 28 -17.74 22.26 4.93
CA THR A 28 -16.66 22.09 5.90
C THR A 28 -16.20 20.62 5.78
N GLY A 29 -14.90 20.35 5.92
CA GLY A 29 -14.35 18.98 5.85
C GLY A 29 -14.84 18.06 7.00
N ILE A 30 -14.21 16.90 7.16
CA ILE A 30 -14.53 15.89 8.19
C ILE A 30 -13.93 16.34 9.53
N GLU A 31 -14.75 16.43 10.58
CA GLU A 31 -14.26 16.68 11.95
C GLU A 31 -13.30 15.57 12.36
N GLY A 32 -12.12 15.93 12.87
CA GLY A 32 -11.08 14.95 13.22
C GLY A 32 -11.54 13.97 14.28
N THR A 33 -12.39 14.41 15.21
CA THR A 33 -13.02 13.56 16.25
C THR A 33 -13.81 12.39 15.65
N ASN A 34 -14.41 12.54 14.47
CA ASN A 34 -15.13 11.48 13.76
C ASN A 34 -14.20 10.39 13.21
N THR A 35 -12.87 10.61 13.24
CA THR A 35 -11.86 9.65 12.78
C THR A 35 -11.14 8.90 13.90
N THR A 36 -11.52 9.14 15.17
CA THR A 36 -10.86 8.56 16.34
C THR A 36 -11.28 7.10 16.62
N THR A 37 -12.47 6.73 16.17
CA THR A 37 -13.03 5.40 16.39
C THR A 37 -12.57 4.45 15.31
N ALA A 38 -11.91 3.35 15.74
CA ALA A 38 -11.53 2.27 14.85
C ALA A 38 -12.75 1.49 14.36
N THR A 39 -12.75 1.12 13.09
CA THR A 39 -13.76 0.33 12.41
C THR A 39 -13.01 -0.58 11.44
N PRO A 40 -13.04 -1.92 11.63
CA PRO A 40 -12.36 -2.84 10.75
C PRO A 40 -12.84 -2.71 9.30
N ARG A 41 -11.89 -2.71 8.35
CA ARG A 41 -12.18 -2.58 6.92
C ARG A 41 -11.56 -3.68 6.11
N ASN A 42 -12.26 -4.15 5.09
CA ASN A 42 -11.69 -5.06 4.10
C ASN A 42 -10.46 -4.42 3.47
N ASN A 43 -9.34 -5.13 3.51
CA ASN A 43 -8.09 -4.65 2.95
C ASN A 43 -8.19 -4.66 1.42
N ALA A 44 -7.92 -3.51 0.79
CA ALA A 44 -7.99 -3.36 -0.66
C ALA A 44 -6.99 -4.27 -1.40
N ALA A 45 -5.85 -4.56 -0.77
CA ALA A 45 -4.79 -5.40 -1.33
C ALA A 45 -4.97 -6.90 -1.05
N TYR A 46 -6.02 -7.30 -0.31
CA TYR A 46 -6.23 -8.71 0.03
C TYR A 46 -6.56 -9.54 -1.22
N GLY A 47 -5.76 -10.59 -1.46
CA GLY A 47 -5.88 -11.44 -2.64
C GLY A 47 -5.52 -10.75 -3.95
N LYS A 48 -4.89 -9.57 -3.89
CA LYS A 48 -4.35 -8.88 -5.06
C LYS A 48 -2.96 -9.39 -5.41
N HIS A 49 -2.52 -8.99 -6.58
CA HIS A 49 -1.31 -9.45 -7.21
C HIS A 49 -0.61 -8.26 -7.84
N ILE A 50 0.71 -8.22 -7.72
CA ILE A 50 1.52 -7.22 -8.38
C ILE A 50 1.65 -7.64 -9.85
N HIS A 51 0.97 -6.92 -10.73
CA HIS A 51 1.03 -7.06 -12.18
C HIS A 51 1.78 -5.87 -12.80
N ASP A 52 2.44 -6.09 -13.93
CA ASP A 52 3.17 -5.05 -14.69
C ASP A 52 4.14 -4.23 -13.85
N ALA A 53 4.78 -4.88 -12.86
CA ALA A 53 5.73 -4.22 -11.99
C ALA A 53 7.13 -4.18 -12.58
N GLU A 54 7.79 -3.07 -12.35
CA GLU A 54 9.19 -2.87 -12.71
C GLU A 54 10.06 -3.03 -11.46
N TRP A 55 11.12 -3.85 -11.57
CA TRP A 55 12.16 -3.96 -10.56
C TRP A 55 13.52 -3.74 -11.22
N THR A 56 14.23 -2.69 -10.78
CA THR A 56 15.62 -2.44 -11.17
C THR A 56 16.54 -2.55 -9.95
N THR A 57 17.71 -3.14 -10.14
CA THR A 57 18.77 -3.24 -9.12
C THR A 57 20.13 -2.94 -9.74
N ASN A 58 21.03 -2.30 -8.99
CA ASN A 58 22.44 -2.14 -9.37
C ASN A 58 23.29 -3.36 -8.98
N ALA A 59 22.73 -4.57 -9.11
CA ALA A 59 23.41 -5.80 -8.73
C ALA A 59 24.26 -6.34 -9.89
N ALA A 60 25.55 -6.58 -9.64
CA ALA A 60 26.49 -7.15 -10.61
C ALA A 60 26.23 -8.64 -10.96
N TYR A 61 25.21 -9.29 -10.37
CA TYR A 61 24.93 -10.71 -10.63
C TYR A 61 23.48 -11.09 -10.35
N LEU A 62 22.81 -11.66 -11.36
CA LEU A 62 21.46 -12.21 -11.29
C LEU A 62 21.51 -13.63 -11.89
N ALA A 63 21.73 -14.65 -11.05
CA ALA A 63 21.79 -16.04 -11.49
C ALA A 63 20.42 -16.70 -11.50
N LEU A 64 20.00 -17.16 -12.68
CA LEU A 64 18.72 -17.84 -12.90
C LEU A 64 18.97 -19.26 -13.43
N ASN A 65 18.67 -20.27 -12.62
CA ASN A 65 18.55 -21.64 -13.11
C ASN A 65 17.10 -21.92 -13.53
N ILE A 66 16.84 -22.83 -14.46
CA ILE A 66 15.59 -22.78 -15.25
C ILE A 66 14.46 -23.64 -14.63
N TRP A 67 14.65 -24.25 -13.44
CA TRP A 67 13.81 -25.40 -13.04
C TRP A 67 13.49 -25.63 -11.55
N ASP A 68 13.57 -24.62 -10.69
CA ASP A 68 13.05 -24.76 -9.31
C ASP A 68 12.30 -23.50 -8.87
N ARG A 69 11.32 -23.65 -7.95
CA ARG A 69 10.48 -22.56 -7.45
C ARG A 69 11.36 -21.56 -6.69
N PHE A 70 11.65 -20.44 -7.34
CA PHE A 70 12.53 -19.39 -6.81
C PHE A 70 11.94 -18.72 -5.57
N ASP A 71 12.58 -18.97 -4.43
CA ASP A 71 12.68 -17.98 -3.36
C ASP A 71 13.88 -17.06 -3.70
N VAL A 72 13.65 -15.74 -3.68
CA VAL A 72 14.71 -14.77 -3.95
C VAL A 72 15.50 -14.59 -2.66
N PHE A 73 16.47 -15.48 -2.44
CA PHE A 73 17.51 -15.24 -1.45
C PHE A 73 18.52 -14.24 -2.01
N CYS A 74 18.20 -12.96 -1.93
CA CYS A 74 19.23 -11.94 -2.03
C CYS A 74 19.82 -11.72 -0.63
N THR A 75 21.02 -12.23 -0.36
CA THR A 75 21.91 -11.52 0.55
C THR A 75 22.29 -10.24 -0.17
N LEU A 76 21.48 -9.20 0.02
CA LEU A 76 21.54 -7.94 -0.71
C LEU A 76 22.90 -7.29 -0.45
N GLY A 77 23.83 -7.45 -1.40
CA GLY A 77 24.95 -6.54 -1.62
C GLY A 77 24.60 -5.46 -2.65
N ALA A 78 23.30 -5.25 -2.94
CA ALA A 78 22.86 -4.20 -3.84
C ALA A 78 22.74 -2.90 -3.05
N SER A 79 23.55 -1.91 -3.42
CA SER A 79 23.59 -0.58 -2.80
C SER A 79 22.43 0.32 -3.22
N SER A 80 21.56 -0.12 -4.13
CA SER A 80 20.31 0.56 -4.48
C SER A 80 19.45 -0.25 -5.46
N GLY A 81 18.15 -0.05 -5.36
CA GLY A 81 17.14 -0.67 -6.21
C GLY A 81 15.80 0.04 -6.08
N TYR A 82 14.89 -0.19 -7.03
CA TYR A 82 13.54 0.33 -6.91
C TYR A 82 12.48 -0.67 -7.38
N PHE A 83 11.31 -0.60 -6.74
CA PHE A 83 10.09 -1.34 -7.09
C PHE A 83 8.99 -0.37 -7.49
N LYS A 84 8.33 -0.61 -8.62
CA LYS A 84 7.18 0.18 -9.08
C LYS A 84 6.01 -0.73 -9.39
N ALA A 85 4.85 -0.48 -8.77
CA ALA A 85 3.60 -1.15 -9.14
C ALA A 85 2.35 -0.35 -8.76
N GLY A 86 1.18 -0.79 -9.24
CA GLY A 86 -0.11 -0.22 -8.87
C GLY A 86 -0.37 -0.26 -7.37
N SER A 87 -0.95 0.82 -6.81
CA SER A 87 -1.19 0.94 -5.37
C SER A 87 -2.31 0.04 -4.85
N ASP A 88 -3.08 -0.59 -5.74
CA ASP A 88 -4.13 -1.57 -5.43
C ASP A 88 -3.58 -2.91 -4.91
N ALA A 89 -2.34 -3.25 -5.26
CA ALA A 89 -1.62 -4.39 -4.70
C ALA A 89 -0.89 -4.05 -3.37
N PHE A 90 -0.91 -2.79 -2.94
CA PHE A 90 -0.34 -2.34 -1.67
C PHE A 90 -1.45 -1.93 -0.70
N SER A 91 -1.30 -2.29 0.57
CA SER A 91 -2.23 -1.87 1.62
C SER A 91 -1.95 -0.42 2.06
N VAL A 92 -2.00 0.54 1.13
CA VAL A 92 -1.73 1.95 1.41
C VAL A 92 -2.98 2.62 1.95
N VAL A 93 -2.90 3.10 3.18
CA VAL A 93 -3.98 3.80 3.88
C VAL A 93 -3.62 5.26 4.10
N GLY A 94 -4.61 6.13 4.09
CA GLY A 94 -4.42 7.56 4.32
C GLY A 94 -5.59 8.18 5.07
N LEU A 95 -5.33 9.34 5.65
CA LEU A 95 -6.33 10.19 6.29
C LEU A 95 -6.59 11.41 5.41
N PHE A 96 -7.81 11.54 4.90
CA PHE A 96 -8.18 12.55 3.91
C PHE A 96 -9.38 13.38 4.36
N GLY A 97 -9.36 14.66 3.98
CA GLY A 97 -10.52 15.55 4.04
C GLY A 97 -10.82 16.13 5.42
N LEU A 98 -9.87 16.19 6.35
CA LEU A 98 -10.07 16.83 7.65
C LEU A 98 -10.20 18.37 7.54
N HIS A 99 -10.94 19.00 8.45
CA HIS A 99 -10.97 20.47 8.61
C HIS A 99 -10.29 20.95 9.89
N GLU A 100 -9.24 20.25 10.29
CA GLU A 100 -8.46 20.57 11.50
C GLU A 100 -7.22 21.39 11.14
N ILE A 101 -6.79 22.25 12.06
CA ILE A 101 -5.53 22.99 11.93
C ILE A 101 -4.29 22.12 12.17
N ALA A 102 -4.47 20.94 12.75
CA ALA A 102 -3.44 19.95 13.02
C ALA A 102 -4.02 18.53 13.03
N VAL A 103 -3.19 17.52 12.77
CA VAL A 103 -3.56 16.11 12.86
C VAL A 103 -3.23 15.59 14.26
N ASP A 104 -4.24 15.17 15.01
CA ASP A 104 -4.06 14.55 16.33
C ASP A 104 -3.55 13.09 16.19
N LYS A 105 -2.79 12.63 17.17
CA LYS A 105 -2.25 11.24 17.22
C LYS A 105 -3.35 10.17 17.27
N THR A 106 -4.55 10.55 17.70
CA THR A 106 -5.71 9.65 17.79
C THR A 106 -6.48 9.54 16.48
N TYR A 107 -6.20 10.38 15.48
CA TYR A 107 -6.88 10.33 14.19
C TYR A 107 -6.40 9.15 13.37
N ARG A 108 -7.35 8.42 12.79
CA ARG A 108 -7.09 7.16 12.08
C ARG A 108 -7.31 7.32 10.58
N PRO A 109 -6.58 6.58 9.74
CA PRO A 109 -6.80 6.57 8.29
C PRO A 109 -8.25 6.24 7.92
N ASN A 110 -8.80 6.94 6.93
CA ASN A 110 -10.20 6.83 6.51
C ASN A 110 -10.36 6.39 5.04
N VAL A 111 -9.27 6.26 4.27
CA VAL A 111 -9.31 5.81 2.87
C VAL A 111 -8.18 4.83 2.53
N PHE A 112 -8.42 4.00 1.52
CA PHE A 112 -7.38 3.24 0.83
C PHE A 112 -7.01 3.98 -0.46
N LEU A 113 -5.71 4.06 -0.76
CA LEU A 113 -5.18 4.65 -1.98
C LEU A 113 -5.03 3.56 -3.04
N ASN A 114 -6.03 3.37 -3.90
CA ASN A 114 -6.07 2.28 -4.89
C ASN A 114 -5.97 2.74 -6.36
N GLN A 115 -5.83 4.04 -6.61
CA GLN A 115 -5.69 4.63 -7.95
C GLN A 115 -4.35 5.34 -8.13
N GLY A 116 -3.31 4.85 -7.45
CA GLY A 116 -1.97 5.40 -7.52
C GLY A 116 -0.95 4.40 -8.07
N VAL A 117 0.28 4.88 -8.19
CA VAL A 117 1.47 4.05 -8.42
C VAL A 117 2.35 4.19 -7.19
N VAL A 118 2.80 3.07 -6.65
CA VAL A 118 3.75 3.02 -5.53
C VAL A 118 5.13 2.80 -6.12
N GLU A 119 6.07 3.67 -5.73
CA GLU A 119 7.49 3.53 -6.03
C GLU A 119 8.26 3.44 -4.71
N LEU A 120 8.98 2.34 -4.51
CA LEU A 120 9.82 2.11 -3.34
C LEU A 120 11.28 2.16 -3.78
N TYR A 121 12.05 3.08 -3.21
CA TYR A 121 13.48 3.22 -3.44
C TYR A 121 14.23 2.66 -2.23
N THR A 122 15.16 1.74 -2.46
CA THR A 122 16.08 1.24 -1.43
C THR A 122 17.43 1.93 -1.65
N ASP A 123 17.91 2.65 -0.64
CA ASP A 123 19.29 3.16 -0.51
C ASP A 123 19.99 2.33 0.57
#